data_AF-A0A3S5FCB0-F1
#
_entry.id   AF-A0A3S5FCB0-F1
#
_cell.length_a   1.000
_cell.length_b   1.000
_cell.length_c   1.000
_cell.angle_alpha   90.00
_cell.angle_beta   90.00
_cell.angle_gamma   90.00
#
_symmetry.space_group_name_H-M   'P 1'
#
loop_
_entity.id
_entity.type
_entity.pdbx_description
1 polymer ?
#
loop_
_entity_poly.entity_id
_entity_poly.type
_entity_poly.pdbx_seq_one_letter_code
_entity_poly.pdbx_strand_id
1 'polypeptide(L)' 'MLGVRNDAELNELLKHVHISHGGVLPCIHPSLLKRKGTSGGALPIGSSGPTASSRQGSSNAEPQQQAARVFSQ' A
#
# COMPACT_ATOMS: atom_id res chain seq x y z
N MET A 1 1.60 -0.33 -26.21
CA MET A 1 2.31 0.98 -26.18
C MET A 1 2.25 1.59 -24.79
N LEU A 2 2.84 0.91 -23.80
CA LEU A 2 2.86 1.40 -22.43
C LEU A 2 4.02 2.40 -22.22
N GLY A 3 5.17 2.14 -22.87
CA GLY A 3 6.35 3.00 -22.80
C GLY A 3 6.08 4.45 -23.17
N VAL A 4 5.28 4.71 -24.21
CA VAL A 4 4.90 6.08 -24.64
C VAL A 4 4.18 6.85 -23.54
N ARG A 5 3.24 6.23 -22.83
CA ARG A 5 2.47 6.90 -21.76
C ARG A 5 3.14 6.84 -20.39
N ASN A 6 4.17 6.01 -20.23
CA ASN A 6 4.97 5.94 -19.00
C ASN A 6 6.11 6.97 -19.00
N ASP A 7 6.53 7.44 -20.17
CA ASP A 7 7.60 8.42 -20.32
C ASP A 7 7.04 9.85 -20.45
N ALA A 8 7.57 10.78 -19.66
CA ALA A 8 7.04 12.15 -19.60
C ALA A 8 7.32 12.95 -20.87
N GLU A 9 8.52 12.84 -21.43
CA GLU A 9 8.95 13.60 -22.61
C GLU A 9 8.22 13.10 -23.85
N LEU A 10 8.10 11.78 -24.00
CA LEU A 10 7.43 11.16 -25.13
C LEU A 10 5.90 11.35 -25.07
N ASN A 11 5.30 11.31 -23.88
CA ASN A 11 3.87 11.58 -23.71
C ASN A 11 3.50 13.03 -24.06
N GLU A 12 4.35 14.00 -23.72
CA GLU A 12 4.12 15.39 -24.11
C GLU A 12 4.35 15.58 -25.61
N LEU A 13 5.42 15.00 -26.16
CA LEU A 13 5.73 15.09 -27.59
C LEU A 13 4.61 14.50 -28.48
N LEU A 14 3.94 13.44 -28.03
CA LEU A 14 2.89 12.72 -28.77
C LEU A 14 1.47 12.97 -28.23
N LYS A 15 1.27 14.03 -27.45
CA LYS A 15 0.02 14.35 -26.73
C LYS A 15 -1.26 14.33 -27.57
N HIS A 16 -1.16 14.73 -28.84
CA HIS A 16 -2.30 14.83 -29.76
C HIS A 16 -2.37 13.70 -30.78
N VAL A 17 -1.47 12.71 -30.68
CA VAL A 17 -1.41 11.58 -31.60
C VAL A 17 -2.29 10.45 -31.07
N HIS A 18 -3.24 9.99 -31.88
CA HIS A 18 -4.02 8.80 -31.57
C HIS A 18 -3.28 7.54 -32.04
N ILE A 19 -2.89 6.69 -31.10
CA ILE A 19 -2.24 5.40 -31.38
C ILE A 19 -3.30 4.31 -31.51
N SER A 20 -3.64 3.93 -32.74
CA SER A 20 -4.57 2.82 -33.03
C SER A 20 -4.11 1.52 -32.37
N HIS A 21 -5.05 0.76 -31.80
CA HIS A 21 -4.79 -0.49 -31.05
C HIS A 21 -3.77 -0.36 -29.90
N GLY A 22 -3.52 0.86 -29.40
CA GLY A 22 -2.52 1.12 -28.37
C GLY A 22 -2.98 0.84 -26.93
N GLY A 23 -4.28 0.64 -26.70
CA GLY A 23 -4.88 0.54 -25.35
C GLY A 23 -4.70 1.82 -24.52
N VAL A 24 -4.85 1.73 -23.19
CA VAL A 24 -4.66 2.84 -22.24
C VAL A 24 -3.69 2.48 -21.10
N LEU A 25 -3.21 3.48 -20.35
CA LEU A 25 -2.44 3.23 -19.11
C LEU A 25 -3.42 2.78 -18.01
N PRO A 26 -3.19 1.63 -17.34
CA PRO A 26 -4.04 1.21 -16.24
C PRO A 26 -3.96 2.21 -15.07
N CYS A 27 -5.09 2.83 -14.72
CA CYS A 27 -5.20 3.75 -13.60
C CYS A 27 -6.60 3.70 -12.99
N ILE A 28 -6.70 3.49 -11.67
CA ILE A 28 -7.96 3.51 -10.93
C ILE A 28 -7.88 4.64 -9.91
N HIS A 29 -8.79 5.60 -10.00
CA HIS A 29 -8.83 6.73 -9.06
C HIS A 29 -9.13 6.21 -7.64
N PRO A 30 -8.42 6.68 -6.58
CA PRO A 30 -8.55 6.12 -5.23
C PRO A 30 -9.95 6.24 -4.63
N SER A 31 -10.76 7.22 -5.07
CA SER A 31 -12.16 7.34 -4.65
C SER A 31 -13.06 6.21 -5.16
N LEU A 32 -12.65 5.54 -6.23
CA LEU A 32 -13.35 4.39 -6.80
C LEU A 32 -12.92 3.07 -6.16
N LEU A 33 -11.80 3.08 -5.42
CA LEU A 33 -11.40 1.93 -4.64
C LEU A 33 -12.36 1.75 -3.46
N LYS A 34 -12.75 0.51 -3.19
CA LYS A 34 -13.51 0.19 -1.98
C LYS A 34 -12.70 0.69 -0.79
N ARG A 35 -13.31 1.55 0.04
CA ARG A 35 -12.65 2.05 1.26
C ARG A 35 -12.26 0.83 2.08
N LYS A 36 -10.95 0.64 2.27
CA LYS A 36 -10.42 -0.43 3.09
C LYS A 36 -10.93 -0.18 4.51
N GLY A 37 -11.98 -0.88 4.92
CA GLY A 37 -12.28 -1.02 6.34
C GLY A 37 -11.01 -1.58 6.97
N THR A 38 -10.44 -0.85 7.93
CA THR A 38 -9.31 -1.23 8.80
C THR A 38 -8.79 -2.64 8.53
N SER A 39 -7.86 -2.77 7.59
CA SER A 39 -7.28 -4.08 7.31
C SER A 39 -6.23 -4.39 8.35
N GLY A 40 -6.62 -5.12 9.39
CA GLY A 40 -5.80 -6.26 9.79
C GLY A 40 -5.78 -7.24 8.61
N GLY A 41 -4.59 -7.68 8.22
CA GLY A 41 -4.40 -8.73 7.22
C GLY A 41 -4.11 -8.21 5.81
N ALA A 42 -2.84 -7.95 5.53
CA ALA A 42 -2.27 -8.47 4.30
C ALA A 42 -2.24 -9.99 4.43
N LEU A 43 -2.76 -10.76 3.47
CA LEU A 43 -2.23 -12.08 3.12
C LEU A 43 -2.74 -12.53 1.73
N PRO A 44 -1.94 -13.36 1.02
CA PRO A 44 -1.93 -13.52 -0.43
C PRO A 44 -3.04 -14.47 -0.91
N ILE A 45 -3.58 -14.23 -2.10
CA ILE A 45 -4.47 -15.19 -2.75
C ILE A 45 -3.64 -16.15 -3.60
N GLY A 46 -3.34 -17.30 -2.99
CA GLY A 46 -2.71 -18.46 -3.59
C GLY A 46 -3.11 -19.69 -2.77
N SER A 47 -3.92 -20.55 -3.36
CA SER A 47 -4.57 -21.73 -2.80
C SER A 47 -3.61 -22.84 -2.34
N SER A 48 -3.77 -23.37 -1.11
CA SER A 48 -3.84 -24.82 -0.77
C SER A 48 -3.51 -25.14 0.72
N GLY A 49 -4.38 -25.91 1.38
CA GLY A 49 -4.04 -26.83 2.50
C GLY A 49 -4.33 -26.38 3.95
N PRO A 50 -5.04 -27.18 4.77
CA PRO A 50 -5.18 -26.96 6.21
C PRO A 50 -4.21 -27.84 7.01
N THR A 51 -3.39 -27.28 7.90
CA THR A 51 -2.90 -28.03 9.09
C THR A 51 -2.73 -27.07 10.27
N ALA A 52 -3.34 -27.44 11.40
CA ALA A 52 -3.23 -26.77 12.67
C ALA A 52 -1.89 -27.10 13.35
N SER A 53 -1.30 -26.14 14.07
CA SER A 53 -0.62 -26.39 15.34
C SER A 53 -0.06 -25.11 15.96
N SER A 54 -0.42 -24.88 17.23
CA SER A 54 0.47 -24.45 18.33
C SER A 54 1.11 -23.05 18.24
N ARG A 55 1.15 -22.15 19.22
CA ARG A 55 0.91 -22.08 20.67
C ARG A 55 1.09 -20.56 20.98
N GLN A 56 0.17 -19.90 21.69
CA GLN A 56 0.29 -19.48 23.10
C GLN A 56 1.27 -18.31 23.37
N GLY A 57 0.79 -17.29 24.12
CA GLY A 57 1.60 -16.32 24.87
C GLY A 57 1.29 -14.86 24.51
N SER A 58 0.33 -14.18 25.14
CA SER A 58 0.32 -13.61 26.51
C SER A 58 0.64 -12.11 26.53
N SER A 59 -0.21 -11.41 27.27
CA SER A 59 -0.27 -10.00 27.59
C SER A 59 0.94 -9.45 28.36
N ASN A 60 0.99 -8.10 28.44
CA ASN A 60 1.62 -7.20 29.42
C ASN A 60 2.61 -6.25 28.75
N ALA A 61 2.83 -5.00 29.16
CA ALA A 61 2.16 -4.04 30.02
C ALA A 61 2.94 -2.73 29.81
N GLU A 62 2.30 -1.59 30.03
CA GLU A 62 2.88 -0.26 30.06
C GLU A 62 4.03 -0.13 31.07
N PRO A 63 5.11 0.61 30.77
CA PRO A 63 5.93 1.22 31.81
C PRO A 63 5.83 2.75 31.75
N GLN A 64 5.02 3.29 32.66
CA GLN A 64 5.16 4.63 33.21
C GLN A 64 6.55 4.77 33.88
N GLN A 65 7.36 5.74 33.46
CA GLN A 65 8.49 6.28 34.22
C GLN A 65 8.65 7.76 33.88
N GLN A 66 8.04 8.64 34.68
CA GLN A 66 8.56 9.25 35.92
C GLN A 66 9.26 10.57 35.62
N ALA A 67 8.54 11.64 35.98
CA ALA A 67 9.02 13.00 36.08
C ALA A 67 10.16 13.14 37.11
N ALA A 68 11.18 13.95 36.78
CA ALA A 68 12.01 14.62 37.76
C ALA A 68 12.66 15.90 37.18
N ARG A 69 12.19 17.05 37.69
CA ARG A 69 12.95 18.21 38.20
C ARG A 69 14.00 18.83 37.26
N VAL A 70 13.75 20.02 36.70
CA VAL A 70 13.98 21.35 37.32
C VAL A 70 15.48 21.63 37.59
N PHE A 71 16.06 22.49 36.76
CA PHE A 71 17.01 23.59 37.07
C PHE A 71 18.48 23.29 37.45
N SER A 72 19.38 24.15 36.93
CA SER A 72 20.81 24.37 37.28
C SER A 72 21.83 23.47 36.57
N GLN A 73 22.93 23.92 35.93
CA GLN A 73 23.61 25.23 35.80
C GLN A 73 23.94 25.51 34.34
#